data_AF-A0AAN6BW04-F1
#
_entry.id   AF-A0AAN6BW04-F1
#
_cell.length_a   1.000
_cell.length_b   1.000
_cell.length_c   1.000
_cell.angle_alpha   90.00
_cell.angle_beta   90.00
_cell.angle_gamma   90.00
#
_symmetry.space_group_name_H-M   'P 1'
#
loop_
_entity.id
_entity.type
_entity.pdbx_description
1 polymer ?
#
loop_
_entity_poly.entity_id
_entity_poly.type
_entity_poly.pdbx_seq_one_letter_code
_entity_poly.pdbx_strand_id
1 'polypeptide(L)'
;MSVLFLRSPFICRRCLQASRRRPTLPITNYSTQAGASKAEEQQSKGATEKDKESSDAPAPEKELGPMARRLEEATEEALFTGGRAGRRAVEDAGFSEELKERLLSKIADAEFKSEHAGAFAEAGLSSSVGEGTRHIASAQAWTGEEHVADTVLRMLDDARKPLAPGLRGKFQPPPVDMRLRGQPKRSAGEKVAKARDKVNTYVGMGAQQPKNGMSEDEKEAWRRELRERFEPGARALPNTITGLAALANERIENAIARGQFKNIPRGKGIERDSRADNPFIDTTEYIMNKMIQRQDIVPPWIEKQQELAKEAAVFRGRLRNDWRRLAARMIASRGGSLEEQICRAEEYAAAEEVHNPIRRKNALGEVEELKAASPVVGRPFRDSAWEQAEASYLKLSIDRLNALTRSYNLMAPDLAKKPYFSLDRELKACFAEVAPTVAREIQDRATGMKARSLGGGGQAGKQTSLLETLAGSDKVKVHVEAREKAYGLKEWWRDVWKKT
;
A
#
# COMPACT_ATOMS: atom_id res chain seq x y z
N MET A 1 -22.54 -47.44 42.27
CA MET A 1 -22.75 -46.00 42.51
C MET A 1 -23.46 -45.41 41.30
N SER A 2 -24.77 -45.19 41.43
CA SER A 2 -25.64 -44.75 40.33
C SER A 2 -25.54 -43.24 40.16
N VAL A 3 -25.11 -42.78 38.99
CA VAL A 3 -25.03 -41.35 38.66
C VAL A 3 -26.36 -40.92 38.04
N LEU A 4 -27.12 -40.10 38.76
CA LEU A 4 -28.38 -39.52 38.32
C LEU A 4 -28.12 -38.45 37.25
N PHE A 5 -28.64 -38.67 36.05
CA PHE A 5 -28.74 -37.64 35.01
C PHE A 5 -29.94 -36.72 35.33
N LEU A 6 -29.67 -35.49 35.76
CA LEU A 6 -30.69 -34.44 35.78
C LEU A 6 -31.01 -34.03 34.33
N ARG A 7 -32.20 -34.39 33.86
CA ARG A 7 -32.81 -33.82 32.65
C ARG A 7 -33.26 -32.40 32.94
N SER A 8 -32.73 -31.42 32.20
CA SER A 8 -33.27 -30.06 32.17
C SER A 8 -34.61 -30.04 31.41
N PRO A 9 -35.64 -29.33 31.90
CA PRO A 9 -36.91 -29.24 31.19
C PRO A 9 -36.79 -28.34 29.95
N PHE A 10 -37.42 -28.74 28.86
CA PHE A 10 -37.56 -27.93 27.65
C PHE A 10 -38.46 -26.71 27.94
N ILE A 11 -37.86 -25.52 27.95
CA ILE A 11 -38.61 -24.26 28.09
C ILE A 11 -38.98 -23.75 26.69
N CYS A 12 -40.27 -23.50 26.48
CA CYS A 12 -40.82 -22.93 25.26
C CYS A 12 -40.18 -21.57 24.94
N ARG A 13 -39.84 -21.34 23.65
CA ARG A 13 -39.18 -20.12 23.14
C ARG A 13 -39.92 -18.82 23.50
N ARG A 14 -41.25 -18.89 23.63
CA ARG A 14 -42.12 -17.78 24.04
C ARG A 14 -41.95 -17.40 25.52
N CYS A 15 -41.79 -18.38 26.41
CA CYS A 15 -41.61 -18.14 27.84
C CYS A 15 -40.22 -17.56 28.16
N LEU A 16 -39.21 -17.93 27.36
CA LEU A 16 -37.84 -17.40 27.49
C LEU A 16 -37.71 -15.97 26.95
N GLN A 17 -38.61 -15.54 26.05
CA GLN A 17 -38.73 -14.14 25.63
C GLN A 17 -39.48 -13.29 26.66
N ALA A 18 -40.44 -13.86 27.39
CA ALA A 18 -41.17 -13.16 28.45
C ALA A 18 -40.35 -12.93 29.72
N SER A 19 -39.38 -13.81 30.04
CA SER A 19 -38.52 -13.68 31.23
C SER A 19 -37.33 -12.72 31.05
N ARG A 20 -37.05 -12.27 29.81
CA ARG A 20 -36.06 -11.22 29.57
C ARG A 20 -36.65 -9.87 29.99
N ARG A 21 -36.32 -9.43 31.20
CA ARG A 21 -36.53 -8.03 31.61
C ARG A 21 -35.90 -7.12 30.56
N ARG A 22 -36.70 -6.19 30.02
CA ARG A 22 -36.23 -5.13 29.12
C ARG A 22 -35.13 -4.34 29.83
N PRO A 23 -34.02 -3.98 29.17
CA PRO A 23 -33.08 -3.03 29.74
C PRO A 23 -33.83 -1.71 29.93
N THR A 24 -33.89 -1.22 31.16
CA THR A 24 -34.35 0.13 31.48
C THR A 24 -33.40 1.10 30.79
N LEU A 25 -33.94 1.98 29.95
CA LEU A 25 -33.21 3.13 29.41
C LEU A 25 -32.70 3.97 30.61
N PRO A 26 -31.47 4.54 30.55
CA PRO A 26 -31.05 5.46 31.60
C PRO A 26 -31.98 6.67 31.58
N ILE A 27 -32.55 7.00 32.72
CA ILE A 27 -33.29 8.24 32.94
C ILE A 27 -32.24 9.36 32.82
N THR A 28 -32.32 10.13 31.74
CA THR A 28 -31.58 11.38 31.61
C THR A 28 -32.22 12.41 32.53
N ASN A 29 -31.57 12.69 33.65
CA ASN A 29 -31.94 13.80 34.51
C ASN A 29 -31.57 15.11 33.80
N TYR A 30 -32.58 15.89 33.39
CA TYR A 30 -32.38 17.30 33.09
C TYR A 30 -32.17 18.04 34.42
N SER A 31 -30.93 18.46 34.66
CA SER A 31 -30.59 19.34 35.78
C SER A 31 -30.94 20.78 35.41
N THR A 32 -32.12 21.25 35.83
CA THR A 32 -32.40 22.68 35.96
C THR A 32 -31.69 23.18 37.23
N GLN A 33 -30.42 23.60 37.11
CA GLN A 33 -29.79 24.39 38.16
C GLN A 33 -30.08 25.87 37.92
N ALA A 34 -31.25 26.28 38.41
CA ALA A 34 -31.48 27.65 38.83
C ALA A 34 -31.21 27.70 40.35
N GLY A 35 -30.23 28.50 40.74
CA GLY A 35 -30.11 29.17 42.03
C GLY A 35 -30.09 28.32 43.30
N ALA A 36 -28.90 28.07 43.85
CA ALA A 36 -28.70 28.01 45.30
C ALA A 36 -27.23 28.27 45.65
N SER A 37 -26.92 29.53 45.94
CA SER A 37 -25.68 29.95 46.59
C SER A 37 -25.61 29.34 47.99
N LYS A 38 -24.54 28.60 48.30
CA LYS A 38 -24.08 28.43 49.67
C LYS A 38 -22.63 28.90 49.78
N ALA A 39 -22.47 29.87 50.66
CA ALA A 39 -21.23 30.37 51.17
C ALA A 39 -20.42 29.24 51.82
N GLU A 40 -19.11 29.28 51.60
CA GLU A 40 -18.14 28.87 52.59
C GLU A 40 -16.90 29.75 52.44
N GLU A 41 -16.54 30.38 53.56
CA GLU A 41 -15.35 31.18 53.75
C GLU A 41 -14.09 30.33 53.54
N GLN A 42 -13.08 30.92 52.90
CA GLN A 42 -11.70 30.66 53.28
C GLN A 42 -10.85 31.92 53.03
N GLN A 43 -10.36 32.47 54.13
CA GLN A 43 -9.33 33.50 54.19
C GLN A 43 -8.01 32.96 53.62
N SER A 44 -7.35 33.73 52.75
CA SER A 44 -6.16 34.54 53.11
C SER A 44 -5.18 34.76 51.95
N LYS A 45 -4.90 36.06 51.75
CA LYS A 45 -3.60 36.70 51.45
C LYS A 45 -2.89 36.43 50.10
N GLY A 46 -2.88 37.49 49.29
CA GLY A 46 -1.64 38.25 49.04
C GLY A 46 -1.19 38.33 47.58
N ALA A 47 -1.31 39.52 46.98
CA ALA A 47 -0.24 40.24 46.26
C ALA A 47 -0.80 41.44 45.49
N THR A 48 -0.51 42.63 46.04
CA THR A 48 -0.07 43.88 45.37
C THR A 48 -0.44 44.15 43.91
N GLU A 49 -1.19 45.23 43.76
CA GLU A 49 -1.15 46.29 42.75
C GLU A 49 -0.02 46.24 41.71
N LYS A 50 -0.40 46.45 40.45
CA LYS A 50 0.09 47.61 39.68
C LYS A 50 -0.89 47.98 38.58
N ASP A 51 -1.35 49.22 38.68
CA ASP A 51 -2.12 49.95 37.71
C ASP A 51 -1.49 49.96 36.32
N LYS A 52 -2.37 50.01 35.31
CA LYS A 52 -2.27 51.00 34.25
C LYS A 52 -3.66 51.39 33.78
N GLU A 53 -4.06 52.58 34.21
CA GLU A 53 -5.11 53.39 33.63
C GLU A 53 -4.94 53.52 32.11
N SER A 54 -6.01 53.25 31.37
CA SER A 54 -6.41 54.15 30.29
C SER A 54 -7.83 54.61 30.61
N SER A 55 -7.88 55.83 31.13
CA SER A 55 -9.04 56.68 31.33
C SER A 55 -9.97 56.66 30.12
N ASP A 56 -11.21 56.25 30.35
CA ASP A 56 -12.42 56.98 29.96
C ASP A 56 -13.56 56.41 30.81
N ALA A 57 -13.52 56.72 32.11
CA ALA A 57 -14.68 56.54 32.98
C ALA A 57 -15.65 57.71 32.72
N PRO A 58 -16.91 57.48 32.31
CA PRO A 58 -17.88 58.54 32.25
C PRO A 58 -18.13 59.08 33.68
N ALA A 59 -18.27 60.41 33.78
CA ALA A 59 -18.42 61.16 35.02
C ALA A 59 -19.38 60.52 36.04
N PRO A 60 -19.19 60.73 37.37
CA PRO A 60 -20.07 60.19 38.39
C PRO A 60 -21.52 60.60 38.11
N GLU A 61 -22.38 59.60 37.93
CA GLU A 61 -23.80 59.79 37.69
C GLU A 61 -24.40 60.63 38.84
N LYS A 62 -25.03 61.75 38.51
CA LYS A 62 -25.91 62.46 39.44
C LYS A 62 -26.96 61.45 39.89
N GLU A 63 -26.98 61.05 41.17
CA GLU A 63 -27.94 60.09 41.70
C GLU A 63 -29.37 60.65 41.57
N LEU A 64 -30.01 60.33 40.45
CA LEU A 64 -31.41 60.69 40.19
C LEU A 64 -32.30 59.96 41.19
N GLY A 65 -33.23 60.69 41.82
CA GLY A 65 -34.16 60.12 42.79
C GLY A 65 -35.04 59.01 42.19
N PRO A 66 -35.62 58.12 43.02
CA PRO A 66 -36.37 56.94 42.55
C PRO A 66 -37.58 57.27 41.67
N MET A 67 -38.19 58.45 41.84
CA MET A 67 -39.24 58.94 40.93
C MET A 67 -38.69 59.36 39.57
N ALA A 68 -37.51 60.00 39.53
CA ALA A 68 -36.86 60.37 38.27
C ALA A 68 -36.44 59.14 37.47
N ARG A 69 -35.89 58.11 38.13
CA ARG A 69 -35.57 56.82 37.48
C ARG A 69 -36.79 56.13 36.89
N ARG A 70 -37.93 56.12 37.60
CA ARG A 70 -39.18 55.56 37.06
C ARG A 70 -39.74 56.37 35.89
N LEU A 71 -39.58 57.69 35.92
CA LEU A 71 -39.95 58.54 34.78
C LEU A 71 -39.02 58.29 33.59
N GLU A 72 -37.72 58.13 33.83
CA GLU A 72 -36.76 57.72 32.79
C GLU A 72 -37.13 56.37 32.20
N GLU A 73 -37.35 55.34 33.02
CA GLU A 73 -37.81 54.00 32.60
C GLU A 73 -39.11 54.08 31.80
N ALA A 74 -40.10 54.85 32.26
CA ALA A 74 -41.37 55.03 31.55
C ALA A 74 -41.17 55.75 30.20
N THR A 75 -40.24 56.71 30.11
CA THR A 75 -39.90 57.37 28.85
C THR A 75 -39.08 56.49 27.93
N GLU A 76 -38.18 55.66 28.45
CA GLU A 76 -37.44 54.63 27.69
C GLU A 76 -38.42 53.63 27.10
N GLU A 77 -39.34 53.09 27.90
CA GLU A 77 -40.41 52.21 27.43
C GLU A 77 -41.26 52.88 26.34
N ALA A 78 -41.62 54.16 26.49
CA ALA A 78 -42.35 54.91 25.47
C ALA A 78 -41.53 55.14 24.18
N LEU A 79 -40.20 55.25 24.27
CA LEU A 79 -39.31 55.37 23.11
C LEU A 79 -39.11 54.02 22.38
N PHE A 80 -39.02 52.91 23.11
CA PHE A 80 -38.91 51.57 22.54
C PHE A 80 -40.24 51.07 21.96
N THR A 81 -41.37 51.39 22.59
CA THR A 81 -42.70 50.89 22.18
C THR A 81 -43.51 51.88 21.32
N GLY A 82 -43.30 53.18 21.48
CA GLY A 82 -44.13 54.24 20.88
C GLY A 82 -43.71 54.70 19.47
N GLY A 83 -42.71 54.06 18.87
CA GLY A 83 -42.26 54.34 17.50
C GLY A 83 -41.91 55.81 17.24
N ARG A 84 -42.22 56.33 16.04
CA ARG A 84 -41.91 57.73 15.67
C ARG A 84 -42.70 58.77 16.46
N ALA A 85 -43.86 58.41 17.01
CA ALA A 85 -44.68 59.32 17.82
C ALA A 85 -44.09 59.52 19.22
N GLY A 86 -43.57 58.45 19.84
CA GLY A 86 -42.84 58.52 21.11
C GLY A 86 -41.57 59.38 21.02
N ARG A 87 -40.81 59.26 19.92
CA ARG A 87 -39.61 60.09 19.65
C ARG A 87 -39.94 61.59 19.57
N ARG A 88 -41.03 61.95 18.89
CA ARG A 88 -41.48 63.36 18.79
C ARG A 88 -41.97 63.93 20.12
N ALA A 89 -42.74 63.15 20.89
CA ALA A 89 -43.22 63.57 22.20
C ALA A 89 -42.07 63.87 23.18
N VAL A 90 -40.96 63.13 23.08
CA VAL A 90 -39.76 63.35 23.88
C VAL A 90 -38.97 64.57 23.38
N GLU A 91 -38.93 64.83 22.08
CA GLU A 91 -38.34 66.05 21.51
C GLU A 91 -39.12 67.31 21.91
N ASP A 92 -40.45 67.22 21.97
CA ASP A 92 -41.34 68.33 22.33
C ASP A 92 -41.38 68.61 23.85
N ALA A 93 -41.00 67.63 24.69
CA ALA A 93 -41.07 67.72 26.15
C ALA A 93 -39.95 68.54 26.82
N GLY A 94 -38.99 69.08 26.05
CA GLY A 94 -38.01 70.06 26.56
C GLY A 94 -37.05 69.54 27.64
N PHE A 95 -36.61 68.28 27.55
CA PHE A 95 -35.61 67.70 28.45
C PHE A 95 -34.24 68.40 28.37
N SER A 96 -33.42 68.26 29.41
CA SER A 96 -32.02 68.72 29.35
C SER A 96 -31.24 67.95 28.26
N GLU A 97 -30.35 68.67 27.58
CA GLU A 97 -29.55 68.11 26.48
C GLU A 97 -28.72 66.88 26.96
N GLU A 98 -28.16 66.96 28.18
CA GLU A 98 -27.43 65.85 28.82
C GLU A 98 -28.27 64.56 28.96
N LEU A 99 -29.58 64.67 29.27
CA LEU A 99 -30.45 63.49 29.43
C LEU A 99 -30.90 62.95 28.08
N LYS A 100 -31.15 63.83 27.11
CA LYS A 100 -31.48 63.44 25.74
C LYS A 100 -30.35 62.63 25.11
N GLU A 101 -29.11 63.07 25.28
CA GLU A 101 -27.93 62.34 24.78
C GLU A 101 -27.78 60.96 25.42
N ARG A 102 -28.03 60.82 26.73
CA ARG A 102 -28.01 59.53 27.43
C ARG A 102 -29.11 58.57 26.95
N LEU A 103 -30.30 59.08 26.67
CA LEU A 103 -31.39 58.27 26.14
C LEU A 103 -31.06 57.81 24.71
N LEU A 104 -30.51 58.70 23.88
CA LEU A 104 -30.07 58.35 22.54
C LEU A 104 -28.90 57.35 22.54
N SER A 105 -27.96 57.47 23.49
CA SER A 105 -26.87 56.50 23.63
C SER A 105 -27.36 55.12 24.08
N LYS A 106 -28.31 55.06 25.04
CA LYS A 106 -28.94 53.80 25.45
C LYS A 106 -29.75 53.16 24.31
N ILE A 107 -30.41 53.96 23.47
CA ILE A 107 -31.09 53.47 22.27
C ILE A 107 -30.07 52.90 21.28
N ALA A 108 -28.99 53.64 21.00
CA ALA A 108 -27.93 53.16 20.12
C ALA A 108 -27.29 51.87 20.65
N ASP A 109 -27.07 51.76 21.97
CA ASP A 109 -26.56 50.54 22.61
C ASP A 109 -27.54 49.36 22.53
N ALA A 110 -28.84 49.63 22.65
CA ALA A 110 -29.88 48.61 22.52
C ALA A 110 -30.05 48.16 21.06
N GLU A 111 -30.05 49.10 20.11
CA GLU A 111 -30.05 48.85 18.67
C GLU A 111 -28.80 48.02 18.30
N PHE A 112 -27.61 48.41 18.78
CA PHE A 112 -26.36 47.66 18.59
C PHE A 112 -26.40 46.24 19.17
N LYS A 113 -26.95 46.07 20.38
CA LYS A 113 -27.15 44.74 20.98
C LYS A 113 -28.13 43.88 20.20
N SER A 114 -29.16 44.48 19.62
CA SER A 114 -30.14 43.76 18.80
C SER A 114 -29.56 43.32 17.45
N GLU A 115 -28.77 44.19 16.81
CA GLU A 115 -28.10 43.90 15.53
C GLU A 115 -26.99 42.85 15.68
N HIS A 116 -26.28 42.85 16.81
CA HIS A 116 -25.17 41.94 17.09
C HIS A 116 -25.49 40.86 18.13
N ALA A 117 -26.76 40.51 18.31
CA ALA A 117 -27.20 39.57 19.35
C ALA A 117 -26.43 38.23 19.33
N GLY A 118 -26.14 37.68 18.14
CA GLY A 118 -25.38 36.43 17.99
C GLY A 118 -23.91 36.54 18.43
N ALA A 119 -23.26 37.68 18.18
CA ALA A 119 -21.88 37.91 18.60
C ALA A 119 -21.77 38.07 20.12
N PHE A 120 -22.77 38.73 20.74
CA PHE A 120 -22.87 38.80 22.20
C PHE A 120 -23.16 37.44 22.84
N ALA A 121 -24.01 36.63 22.21
CA ALA A 121 -24.27 35.27 22.65
C ALA A 121 -23.00 34.41 22.58
N GLU A 122 -22.21 34.51 21.51
CA GLU A 122 -20.95 33.80 21.36
C GLU A 122 -19.89 34.25 22.39
N ALA A 123 -19.77 35.56 22.62
CA ALA A 123 -18.85 36.11 23.63
C ALA A 123 -19.21 35.68 25.06
N GLY A 124 -20.50 35.42 25.32
CA GLY A 124 -20.99 34.89 26.60
C GLY A 124 -20.71 33.40 26.81
N LEU A 125 -20.26 32.67 25.79
CA LEU A 125 -19.95 31.24 25.92
C LEU A 125 -18.58 31.00 26.54
N SER A 126 -18.50 30.04 27.46
CA SER A 126 -17.22 29.60 28.02
C SER A 126 -16.42 28.76 27.02
N SER A 127 -15.09 28.73 27.19
CA SER A 127 -14.19 28.00 26.29
C SER A 127 -14.43 26.48 26.24
N SER A 128 -15.12 25.90 27.24
CA SER A 128 -15.47 24.47 27.31
C SER A 128 -16.66 24.07 26.43
N VAL A 129 -17.41 25.03 25.90
CA VAL A 129 -18.59 24.77 25.07
C VAL A 129 -18.16 24.26 23.69
N GLY A 130 -18.79 23.16 23.26
CA GLY A 130 -18.47 22.49 21.99
C GLY A 130 -18.76 23.34 20.76
N GLU A 131 -18.19 22.95 19.63
CA GLU A 131 -18.27 23.73 18.39
C GLU A 131 -19.71 23.87 17.88
N GLY A 132 -20.50 22.80 17.89
CA GLY A 132 -21.90 22.84 17.46
C GLY A 132 -22.77 23.79 18.29
N THR A 133 -22.54 23.87 19.60
CA THR A 133 -23.24 24.82 20.48
C THR A 133 -22.83 26.27 20.23
N ARG A 134 -21.58 26.52 19.79
CA ARG A 134 -21.14 27.86 19.38
C ARG A 134 -21.78 28.27 18.06
N HIS A 135 -21.78 27.37 17.07
CA HIS A 135 -22.44 27.60 15.78
C HIS A 135 -23.93 27.92 15.93
N ILE A 136 -24.63 27.29 16.88
CA ILE A 136 -26.04 27.59 17.18
C ILE A 136 -26.21 28.97 17.83
N ALA A 137 -25.30 29.37 18.72
CA ALA A 137 -25.38 30.67 19.39
C ALA A 137 -25.05 31.84 18.45
N SER A 138 -24.10 31.64 17.54
CA SER A 138 -23.73 32.63 16.52
C SER A 138 -24.68 32.63 15.31
N ALA A 139 -25.58 31.65 15.20
CA ALA A 139 -26.50 31.54 14.07
C ALA A 139 -27.44 32.75 14.01
N GLN A 140 -27.71 33.22 12.79
CA GLN A 140 -28.67 34.28 12.56
C GLN A 140 -30.09 33.80 12.91
N ALA A 141 -30.89 34.68 13.49
CA ALA A 141 -32.29 34.37 13.79
C ALA A 141 -33.05 34.05 12.49
N TRP A 142 -33.93 33.05 12.58
CA TRP A 142 -34.73 32.59 11.44
C TRP A 142 -35.72 33.67 10.97
N THR A 143 -35.59 34.10 9.71
CA THR A 143 -36.42 35.16 9.09
C THR A 143 -37.56 34.62 8.25
N GLY A 144 -37.72 33.29 8.13
CA GLY A 144 -38.73 32.64 7.29
C GLY A 144 -38.18 32.04 5.99
N GLU A 145 -37.00 32.48 5.57
CA GLU A 145 -36.28 31.94 4.40
C GLU A 145 -34.92 31.36 4.86
N GLU A 146 -34.53 30.20 4.32
CA GLU A 146 -33.21 29.61 4.58
C GLU A 146 -32.11 30.47 3.92
N HIS A 147 -31.08 30.84 4.67
CA HIS A 147 -29.93 31.52 4.09
C HIS A 147 -29.18 30.59 3.12
N VAL A 148 -28.62 31.13 2.04
CA VAL A 148 -27.93 30.33 1.00
C VAL A 148 -26.85 29.42 1.60
N ALA A 149 -26.08 29.90 2.57
CA ALA A 149 -25.07 29.09 3.24
C ALA A 149 -25.66 27.86 3.95
N ASP A 150 -26.80 28.04 4.64
CA ASP A 150 -27.48 26.96 5.36
C ASP A 150 -28.11 25.97 4.38
N THR A 151 -28.67 26.45 3.25
CA THR A 151 -29.18 25.55 2.20
C THR A 151 -28.08 24.67 1.63
N VAL A 152 -26.89 25.22 1.41
CA VAL A 152 -25.73 24.49 0.87
C VAL A 152 -25.22 23.49 1.90
N LEU A 153 -25.14 23.88 3.17
CA LEU A 153 -24.73 22.99 4.26
C LEU A 153 -25.70 21.80 4.39
N ARG A 154 -27.00 22.06 4.33
CA ARG A 154 -28.02 21.00 4.30
C ARG A 154 -27.87 20.09 3.09
N MET A 155 -27.65 20.64 1.89
CA MET A 155 -27.39 19.83 0.69
C MET A 155 -26.14 18.96 0.81
N LEU A 156 -25.08 19.46 1.46
CA LEU A 156 -23.84 18.72 1.69
C LEU A 156 -24.01 17.60 2.73
N ASP A 157 -24.75 17.86 3.80
CA ASP A 157 -25.09 16.86 4.82
C ASP A 157 -26.04 15.79 4.27
N ASP A 158 -27.04 16.19 3.49
CA ASP A 158 -27.98 15.27 2.82
C ASP A 158 -27.28 14.41 1.76
N ALA A 159 -26.30 14.96 1.04
CA ALA A 159 -25.48 14.19 0.09
C ALA A 159 -24.67 13.08 0.75
N ARG A 160 -24.38 13.20 2.05
CA ARG A 160 -23.58 12.24 2.83
C ARG A 160 -24.39 11.61 3.94
N LYS A 161 -25.16 10.57 3.61
CA LYS A 161 -25.88 9.78 4.61
C LYS A 161 -24.91 9.22 5.67
N PRO A 162 -25.01 9.63 6.95
CA PRO A 162 -24.08 9.14 7.96
C PRO A 162 -24.37 7.66 8.26
N LEU A 163 -23.32 6.89 8.56
CA LEU A 163 -23.42 5.46 8.84
C LEU A 163 -24.40 5.16 9.98
N ALA A 164 -24.93 3.93 10.07
CA ALA A 164 -25.76 3.54 11.22
C ALA A 164 -24.98 3.73 12.54
N PRO A 165 -25.61 4.11 13.66
CA PRO A 165 -24.91 4.40 14.93
C PRO A 165 -23.92 3.31 15.39
N GLY A 166 -24.21 2.03 15.14
CA GLY A 166 -23.29 0.92 15.47
C GLY A 166 -22.07 0.77 14.57
N LEU A 167 -22.02 1.52 13.45
CA LEU A 167 -20.91 1.57 12.50
C LEU A 167 -20.18 2.93 12.54
N ARG A 168 -20.61 3.86 13.40
CA ARG A 168 -19.94 5.14 13.62
C ARG A 168 -18.80 4.92 14.62
N GLY A 169 -17.57 4.84 14.13
CA GLY A 169 -16.39 4.69 14.97
C GLY A 169 -15.21 4.11 14.21
N LYS A 170 -14.04 4.05 14.86
CA LYS A 170 -12.89 3.31 14.32
C LYS A 170 -13.29 1.83 14.24
N PHE A 171 -13.12 1.22 13.06
CA PHE A 171 -13.39 -0.20 12.86
C PHE A 171 -12.59 -1.02 13.89
N GLN A 172 -13.27 -1.56 14.90
CA GLN A 172 -12.70 -2.53 15.80
C GLN A 172 -12.97 -3.91 15.19
N PRO A 173 -11.93 -4.65 14.74
CA PRO A 173 -12.14 -6.01 14.28
C PRO A 173 -12.78 -6.82 15.43
N PRO A 174 -13.73 -7.73 15.14
CA PRO A 174 -14.32 -8.56 16.18
C PRO A 174 -13.20 -9.28 16.92
N PRO A 175 -13.24 -9.37 18.27
CA PRO A 175 -12.22 -10.05 19.05
C PRO A 175 -12.02 -11.47 18.52
N VAL A 176 -10.84 -11.73 17.95
CA VAL A 176 -10.49 -13.06 17.46
C VAL A 176 -10.32 -13.95 18.69
N ASP A 177 -11.23 -14.90 18.86
CA ASP A 177 -11.19 -15.88 19.96
C ASP A 177 -9.99 -16.81 19.72
N MET A 178 -8.83 -16.45 20.28
CA MET A 178 -7.54 -17.15 20.14
C MET A 178 -7.50 -18.54 20.81
N ARG A 179 -8.63 -19.01 21.35
CA ARG A 179 -8.75 -20.33 21.96
C ARG A 179 -8.72 -21.40 20.86
N LEU A 180 -7.72 -22.28 20.92
CA LEU A 180 -7.61 -23.48 20.08
C LEU A 180 -8.88 -24.33 20.20
N ARG A 181 -9.83 -24.15 19.28
CA ARG A 181 -11.00 -25.04 19.21
C ARG A 181 -10.54 -26.39 18.69
N GLY A 182 -10.78 -27.43 19.50
CA GLY A 182 -10.60 -28.81 19.07
C GLY A 182 -11.39 -29.06 17.79
N GLN A 183 -10.76 -29.77 16.84
CA GLN A 183 -11.41 -30.17 15.60
C GLN A 183 -12.72 -30.91 15.92
N PRO A 184 -13.80 -30.70 15.14
CA PRO A 184 -15.06 -31.39 15.36
C PRO A 184 -14.85 -32.91 15.33
N LYS A 185 -15.51 -33.63 16.25
CA LYS A 185 -15.41 -35.09 16.34
C LYS A 185 -16.01 -35.70 15.06
N ARG A 186 -15.15 -36.13 14.13
CA ARG A 186 -15.56 -36.83 12.90
C ARG A 186 -16.12 -38.22 13.23
N SER A 187 -17.14 -38.63 12.47
CA SER A 187 -17.73 -39.96 12.58
C SER A 187 -16.72 -41.05 12.16
N ALA A 188 -16.90 -42.29 12.66
CA ALA A 188 -16.01 -43.40 12.31
C ALA A 188 -16.00 -43.69 10.80
N GLY A 189 -17.17 -43.61 10.14
CA GLY A 189 -17.28 -43.78 8.69
C GLY A 189 -16.50 -42.74 7.89
N GLU A 190 -16.57 -41.46 8.30
CA GLU A 190 -15.85 -40.36 7.64
C GLU A 190 -14.33 -40.48 7.83
N LYS A 191 -13.87 -41.01 8.98
CA LYS A 191 -12.46 -41.32 9.19
C LYS A 191 -11.96 -42.43 8.26
N VAL A 192 -12.76 -43.49 8.09
CA VAL A 192 -12.43 -44.61 7.21
C VAL A 192 -12.45 -44.20 5.75
N ALA A 193 -13.45 -43.42 5.32
CA ALA A 193 -13.53 -42.88 3.95
C ALA A 193 -12.29 -42.02 3.64
N LYS A 194 -11.97 -41.08 4.52
CA LYS A 194 -10.80 -40.21 4.35
C LYS A 194 -9.47 -40.96 4.40
N ALA A 195 -9.38 -42.07 5.15
CA ALA A 195 -8.21 -42.94 5.13
C ALA A 195 -8.09 -43.70 3.81
N ARG A 196 -9.19 -44.23 3.29
CA ARG A 196 -9.26 -44.89 1.98
C ARG A 196 -8.90 -43.94 0.84
N ASP A 197 -9.44 -42.72 0.85
CA ASP A 197 -9.13 -41.70 -0.15
C ASP A 197 -7.64 -41.33 -0.12
N LYS A 198 -7.05 -41.21 1.07
CA LYS A 198 -5.61 -40.97 1.22
C LYS A 198 -4.75 -42.13 0.72
N VAL A 199 -5.14 -43.37 1.01
CA VAL A 199 -4.46 -44.57 0.49
C VAL A 199 -4.56 -44.60 -1.03
N ASN A 200 -5.73 -44.30 -1.60
CA ASN A 200 -5.92 -44.23 -3.04
C ASN A 200 -5.11 -43.11 -3.68
N THR A 201 -4.98 -41.94 -3.05
CA THR A 201 -4.09 -40.88 -3.56
C THR A 201 -2.62 -41.28 -3.55
N TYR A 202 -2.18 -42.04 -2.54
CA TYR A 202 -0.80 -42.51 -2.44
C TYR A 202 -0.50 -43.64 -3.44
N VAL A 203 -1.46 -44.54 -3.64
CA VAL A 203 -1.40 -45.59 -4.67
C VAL A 203 -1.43 -44.97 -6.08
N GLY A 204 -2.26 -43.93 -6.28
CA GLY A 204 -2.35 -43.17 -7.53
C GLY A 204 -1.13 -42.30 -7.85
N MET A 205 -0.33 -41.93 -6.84
CA MET A 205 0.95 -41.23 -7.01
C MET A 205 2.13 -42.15 -7.35
N GLY A 206 1.88 -43.40 -7.74
CA GLY A 206 2.89 -44.25 -8.41
C GLY A 206 3.59 -45.28 -7.52
N ALA A 207 3.10 -45.57 -6.32
CA ALA A 207 3.69 -46.59 -5.44
C ALA A 207 3.55 -48.04 -5.97
N GLN A 208 2.82 -48.27 -7.06
CA GLN A 208 2.59 -49.62 -7.62
C GLN A 208 2.79 -49.74 -9.14
N GLN A 209 3.35 -48.75 -9.85
CA GLN A 209 3.78 -48.99 -11.23
C GLN A 209 5.25 -49.45 -11.26
N PRO A 210 5.53 -50.73 -11.54
CA PRO A 210 6.90 -51.24 -11.62
C PRO A 210 7.50 -50.82 -12.96
N LYS A 211 8.05 -49.61 -13.00
CA LYS A 211 9.04 -49.21 -14.00
C LYS A 211 10.31 -48.76 -13.30
N ASN A 212 10.78 -49.61 -12.38
CA ASN A 212 12.18 -49.81 -11.95
C ASN A 212 12.18 -50.79 -10.77
N GLY A 213 12.92 -51.89 -10.88
CA GLY A 213 13.08 -52.87 -9.81
C GLY A 213 13.96 -52.33 -8.70
N MET A 214 13.36 -51.72 -7.68
CA MET A 214 14.07 -51.45 -6.43
C MET A 214 14.38 -52.80 -5.76
N SER A 215 15.64 -53.03 -5.38
CA SER A 215 16.09 -54.26 -4.73
C SER A 215 15.37 -54.44 -3.38
N GLU A 216 15.30 -55.67 -2.86
CA GLU A 216 14.67 -55.90 -1.55
C GLU A 216 15.39 -55.12 -0.43
N ASP A 217 16.70 -54.95 -0.55
CA ASP A 217 17.52 -54.14 0.36
C ASP A 217 17.17 -52.66 0.32
N GLU A 218 16.89 -52.11 -0.86
CA GLU A 218 16.42 -50.73 -1.01
C GLU A 218 14.99 -50.56 -0.47
N LYS A 219 14.13 -51.57 -0.64
CA LYS A 219 12.79 -51.60 -0.03
C LYS A 219 12.87 -51.73 1.49
N GLU A 220 13.89 -52.39 2.03
CA GLU A 220 14.13 -52.50 3.47
C GLU A 220 14.74 -51.25 4.06
N ALA A 221 15.68 -50.61 3.37
CA ALA A 221 16.17 -49.29 3.71
C ALA A 221 15.02 -48.28 3.72
N TRP A 222 14.17 -48.29 2.69
CA TRP A 222 12.97 -47.45 2.62
C TRP A 222 11.99 -47.73 3.77
N ARG A 223 11.75 -49.02 4.10
CA ARG A 223 10.91 -49.42 5.24
C ARG A 223 11.54 -48.99 6.58
N ARG A 224 12.86 -49.01 6.69
CA ARG A 224 13.62 -48.61 7.87
C ARG A 224 13.57 -47.09 8.05
N GLU A 225 13.80 -46.31 7.00
CA GLU A 225 13.66 -44.86 6.98
C GLU A 225 12.22 -44.41 7.33
N LEU A 226 11.21 -45.11 6.80
CA LEU A 226 9.82 -44.88 7.19
C LEU A 226 9.61 -45.20 8.67
N ARG A 227 10.16 -46.31 9.17
CA ARG A 227 10.03 -46.69 10.59
C ARG A 227 10.69 -45.66 11.49
N GLU A 228 11.92 -45.26 11.20
CA GLU A 228 12.68 -44.22 11.88
C GLU A 228 11.90 -42.91 11.92
N ARG A 229 11.29 -42.48 10.81
CA ARG A 229 10.46 -41.27 10.74
C ARG A 229 9.20 -41.31 11.62
N PHE A 230 8.74 -42.50 12.02
CA PHE A 230 7.60 -42.71 12.93
C PHE A 230 8.01 -43.15 14.34
N GLU A 231 9.31 -43.31 14.62
CA GLU A 231 9.77 -43.58 15.99
C GLU A 231 9.52 -42.34 16.89
N PRO A 232 9.14 -42.54 18.17
CA PRO A 232 8.85 -41.45 19.09
C PRO A 232 9.98 -40.42 19.24
N GLY A 233 11.24 -40.80 18.98
CA GLY A 233 12.41 -39.92 19.02
C GLY A 233 12.63 -39.05 17.78
N ALA A 234 12.21 -39.49 16.58
CA ALA A 234 12.38 -38.76 15.32
C ALA A 234 11.33 -37.66 15.10
N ARG A 235 10.32 -37.59 15.99
CA ARG A 235 9.32 -36.52 16.04
C ARG A 235 9.77 -35.29 16.82
N ALA A 236 11.08 -35.14 17.07
CA ALA A 236 11.66 -33.88 17.48
C ALA A 236 11.45 -32.85 16.36
N LEU A 237 10.29 -32.18 16.37
CA LEU A 237 10.02 -31.07 15.50
C LEU A 237 11.16 -30.05 15.68
N PRO A 238 11.71 -29.45 14.62
CA PRO A 238 12.82 -28.49 14.70
C PRO A 238 12.45 -27.18 15.43
N ASN A 239 11.30 -27.13 16.07
CA ASN A 239 10.73 -25.95 16.71
C ASN A 239 11.13 -25.82 18.18
N THR A 240 11.81 -26.82 18.76
CA THR A 240 12.38 -26.74 20.11
C THR A 240 13.91 -26.79 20.07
N ILE A 241 14.57 -26.04 20.95
CA ILE A 241 16.05 -26.00 21.05
C ILE A 241 16.63 -27.40 21.27
N THR A 242 15.94 -28.22 22.06
CA THR A 242 16.27 -29.63 22.29
C THR A 242 16.10 -30.51 21.05
N GLY A 243 15.08 -30.24 20.23
CA GLY A 243 14.87 -30.96 18.98
C GLY A 243 15.91 -30.62 17.91
N LEU A 244 16.32 -29.35 17.84
CA LEU A 244 17.44 -28.92 17.00
C LEU A 244 18.77 -29.55 17.43
N ALA A 245 19.01 -29.65 18.74
CA ALA A 245 20.20 -30.31 19.28
C ALA A 245 20.23 -31.81 18.93
N ALA A 246 19.09 -32.51 19.03
CA ALA A 246 19.00 -33.92 18.65
C ALA A 246 19.28 -34.16 17.16
N LEU A 247 18.71 -33.32 16.28
CA LEU A 247 18.93 -33.40 14.83
C LEU A 247 20.39 -33.03 14.47
N ALA A 248 20.97 -32.06 15.17
CA ALA A 248 22.38 -31.72 15.02
C ALA A 248 23.28 -32.89 15.41
N ASN A 249 23.01 -33.55 16.54
CA ASN A 249 23.76 -34.72 16.99
C ASN A 249 23.66 -35.88 16.00
N GLU A 250 22.47 -36.17 15.48
CA GLU A 250 22.28 -37.20 14.45
C GLU A 250 23.06 -36.89 13.16
N ARG A 251 23.08 -35.62 12.73
CA ARG A 251 23.90 -35.18 11.58
C ARG A 251 25.40 -35.30 11.85
N ILE A 252 25.83 -35.00 13.08
CA ILE A 252 27.23 -35.15 13.50
C ILE A 252 27.61 -36.62 13.48
N GLU A 253 26.80 -37.51 14.05
CA GLU A 253 27.02 -38.97 14.05
C GLU A 253 27.07 -39.54 12.63
N ASN A 254 26.15 -39.15 11.76
CA ASN A 254 26.15 -39.52 10.35
C ASN A 254 27.40 -39.02 9.61
N ALA A 255 27.87 -37.81 9.90
CA ALA A 255 29.11 -37.27 9.32
C ALA A 255 30.38 -37.93 9.90
N ILE A 256 30.36 -38.37 11.16
CA ILE A 256 31.41 -39.20 11.77
C ILE A 256 31.45 -40.57 11.10
N ALA A 257 30.29 -41.20 10.90
CA ALA A 257 30.16 -42.49 10.22
C ALA A 257 30.67 -42.43 8.77
N ARG A 258 30.39 -41.32 8.05
CA ARG A 258 30.94 -41.04 6.72
C ARG A 258 32.44 -40.70 6.71
N GLY A 259 33.07 -40.59 7.87
CA GLY A 259 34.49 -40.26 8.00
C GLY A 259 34.83 -38.81 7.65
N GLN A 260 33.85 -37.92 7.50
CA GLN A 260 34.08 -36.52 7.11
C GLN A 260 34.96 -35.78 8.14
N PHE A 261 34.87 -36.15 9.43
CA PHE A 261 35.70 -35.59 10.50
C PHE A 261 37.16 -36.08 10.50
N LYS A 262 37.51 -37.10 9.71
CA LYS A 262 38.88 -37.60 9.60
C LYS A 262 39.74 -36.73 8.65
N ASN A 263 39.12 -36.08 7.67
CA ASN A 263 39.80 -35.30 6.63
C ASN A 263 39.82 -33.78 6.88
N ILE A 264 39.44 -33.34 8.09
CA ILE A 264 39.50 -31.91 8.43
C ILE A 264 40.95 -31.57 8.79
N PRO A 265 41.59 -30.56 8.16
CA PRO A 265 42.91 -30.11 8.59
C PRO A 265 42.82 -29.61 10.03
N ARG A 266 43.54 -30.26 10.96
CA ARG A 266 43.60 -29.88 12.38
C ARG A 266 44.92 -29.15 12.63
N GLY A 267 44.87 -27.94 13.17
CA GLY A 267 46.06 -27.18 13.57
C GLY A 267 46.24 -25.83 12.86
N LYS A 268 47.47 -25.30 12.93
CA LYS A 268 47.86 -23.99 12.37
C LYS A 268 47.91 -24.11 10.84
N GLY A 269 46.93 -23.51 10.15
CA GLY A 269 46.73 -23.63 8.70
C GLY A 269 45.25 -23.61 8.28
N ILE A 270 44.33 -23.69 9.25
CA ILE A 270 42.92 -23.39 9.03
C ILE A 270 42.79 -21.87 8.82
N GLU A 271 42.34 -21.45 7.64
CA GLU A 271 41.92 -20.07 7.41
C GLU A 271 40.67 -19.79 8.25
N ARG A 272 40.88 -19.20 9.44
CA ARG A 272 39.78 -18.55 10.15
C ARG A 272 39.41 -17.32 9.35
N ASP A 273 38.10 -17.08 9.22
CA ASP A 273 37.66 -15.84 8.60
C ASP A 273 38.26 -14.69 9.41
N SER A 274 39.14 -13.88 8.82
CA SER A 274 39.84 -12.81 9.54
C SER A 274 38.88 -11.77 10.14
N ARG A 275 37.62 -11.76 9.67
CA ARG A 275 36.54 -10.90 10.15
C ARG A 275 35.81 -11.45 11.38
N ALA A 276 35.95 -12.74 11.69
CA ALA A 276 35.43 -13.34 12.91
C ALA A 276 36.21 -12.89 14.16
N ASP A 277 37.49 -12.59 13.98
CA ASP A 277 38.39 -12.13 15.04
C ASP A 277 38.36 -10.59 15.21
N ASN A 278 37.46 -9.88 14.51
CA ASN A 278 37.35 -8.43 14.59
C ASN A 278 36.65 -8.02 15.90
N PRO A 279 37.31 -7.28 16.82
CA PRO A 279 36.73 -6.85 18.10
C PRO A 279 35.55 -5.87 17.97
N PHE A 280 35.37 -5.25 16.81
CA PHE A 280 34.31 -4.27 16.57
C PHE A 280 33.02 -4.87 16.00
N ILE A 281 32.98 -6.17 15.76
CA ILE A 281 31.77 -6.87 15.30
C ILE A 281 31.40 -7.89 16.37
N ASP A 282 30.20 -7.77 16.91
CA ASP A 282 29.73 -8.73 17.88
C ASP A 282 29.62 -10.13 17.25
N THR A 283 29.97 -11.16 18.02
CA THR A 283 29.93 -12.55 17.54
C THR A 283 28.54 -12.95 17.02
N THR A 284 27.48 -12.40 17.63
CA THR A 284 26.09 -12.58 17.18
C THR A 284 25.85 -11.96 15.81
N GLU A 285 26.27 -10.72 15.57
CA GLU A 285 26.11 -10.02 14.29
C GLU A 285 26.92 -10.71 13.19
N TYR A 286 28.15 -11.11 13.52
CA TYR A 286 29.00 -11.85 12.61
C TYR A 286 28.34 -13.17 12.16
N ILE A 287 27.88 -13.97 13.12
CA ILE A 287 27.22 -15.26 12.83
C ILE A 287 25.89 -15.02 12.10
N MET A 288 25.10 -14.02 12.50
CA MET A 288 23.85 -13.65 11.84
C MET A 288 24.09 -13.27 10.38
N ASN A 289 25.01 -12.36 10.10
CA ASN A 289 25.33 -11.93 8.75
C ASN A 289 25.87 -13.09 7.90
N LYS A 290 26.65 -13.99 8.49
CA LYS A 290 27.13 -15.20 7.82
C LYS A 290 26.00 -16.18 7.52
N MET A 291 25.02 -16.31 8.41
CA MET A 291 23.82 -17.12 8.16
C MET A 291 22.97 -16.52 7.04
N ILE A 292 22.75 -15.20 7.05
CA ILE A 292 22.03 -14.47 6.00
C ILE A 292 22.71 -14.67 4.64
N GLN A 293 24.04 -14.52 4.58
CA GLN A 293 24.83 -14.75 3.36
C GLN A 293 24.78 -16.22 2.91
N ARG A 294 24.86 -17.18 3.83
CA ARG A 294 24.80 -18.62 3.47
C ARG A 294 23.43 -19.09 3.03
N GLN A 295 22.37 -18.44 3.51
CA GLN A 295 20.99 -18.77 3.16
C GLN A 295 20.49 -17.97 1.96
N ASP A 296 21.34 -17.11 1.35
CA ASP A 296 20.99 -16.18 0.27
C ASP A 296 19.72 -15.37 0.58
N ILE A 297 19.47 -15.06 1.86
CA ILE A 297 18.28 -14.31 2.27
C ILE A 297 18.55 -12.84 2.04
N VAL A 298 18.02 -12.36 0.93
CA VAL A 298 18.09 -10.95 0.56
C VAL A 298 16.95 -10.20 1.26
N PRO A 299 17.20 -9.03 1.86
CA PRO A 299 16.13 -8.18 2.38
C PRO A 299 14.98 -8.02 1.37
N PRO A 300 13.71 -8.13 1.78
CA PRO A 300 12.57 -8.17 0.85
C PRO A 300 12.50 -6.99 -0.14
N TRP A 301 12.95 -5.81 0.27
CA TRP A 301 12.98 -4.63 -0.61
C TRP A 301 14.04 -4.75 -1.72
N ILE A 302 15.15 -5.46 -1.49
CA ILE A 302 16.18 -5.73 -2.51
C ILE A 302 15.68 -6.79 -3.50
N GLU A 303 14.92 -7.79 -3.06
CA GLU A 303 14.24 -8.72 -3.99
C GLU A 303 13.32 -7.95 -4.95
N LYS A 304 12.52 -7.02 -4.40
CA LYS A 304 11.67 -6.12 -5.18
C LYS A 304 12.48 -5.18 -6.07
N GLN A 305 13.66 -4.75 -5.62
CA GLN A 305 14.59 -3.97 -6.44
C GLN A 305 15.05 -4.76 -7.66
N GLN A 306 15.43 -6.03 -7.47
CA GLN A 306 15.87 -6.91 -8.54
C GLN A 306 14.71 -7.22 -9.49
N GLU A 307 13.51 -7.45 -8.97
CA GLU A 307 12.31 -7.65 -9.77
C GLU A 307 12.01 -6.43 -10.64
N LEU A 308 12.02 -5.23 -10.05
CA LEU A 308 11.83 -3.96 -10.76
C LEU A 308 12.91 -3.76 -11.83
N ALA A 309 14.18 -4.05 -11.51
CA ALA A 309 15.29 -3.92 -12.45
C ALA A 309 15.16 -4.91 -13.63
N LYS A 310 14.77 -6.16 -13.36
CA LYS A 310 14.54 -7.19 -14.38
C LYS A 310 13.38 -6.81 -15.30
N GLU A 311 12.23 -6.44 -14.74
CA GLU A 311 11.05 -6.02 -15.51
C GLU A 311 11.33 -4.76 -16.33
N ALA A 312 12.03 -3.77 -15.76
CA ALA A 312 12.43 -2.58 -16.49
C ALA A 312 13.40 -2.90 -17.64
N ALA A 313 14.36 -3.82 -17.43
CA ALA A 313 15.29 -4.25 -18.47
C ALA A 313 14.57 -5.01 -19.61
N VAL A 314 13.60 -5.87 -19.27
CA VAL A 314 12.77 -6.58 -20.27
C VAL A 314 11.93 -5.58 -21.07
N PHE A 315 11.27 -4.66 -20.39
CA PHE A 315 10.47 -3.61 -21.04
C PHE A 315 11.30 -2.76 -22.00
N ARG A 316 12.42 -2.18 -21.53
CA ARG A 316 13.33 -1.37 -22.36
C ARG A 316 13.97 -2.19 -23.47
N GLY A 317 14.30 -3.45 -23.21
CA GLY A 317 14.83 -4.37 -24.21
C GLY A 317 13.84 -4.59 -25.35
N ARG A 318 12.57 -4.87 -25.02
CA ARG A 318 11.49 -5.02 -26.01
C ARG A 318 11.28 -3.72 -26.79
N LEU A 319 11.12 -2.60 -26.10
CA LEU A 319 10.87 -1.30 -26.72
C LEU A 319 11.97 -0.93 -27.75
N ARG A 320 13.24 -1.11 -27.37
CA ARG A 320 14.39 -0.87 -28.26
C ARG A 320 14.40 -1.81 -29.46
N ASN A 321 14.10 -3.09 -29.24
CA ASN A 321 14.07 -4.07 -30.32
C ASN A 321 12.94 -3.81 -31.32
N ASP A 322 11.74 -3.51 -30.83
CA ASP A 322 10.56 -3.26 -31.65
C ASP A 322 10.77 -1.99 -32.49
N TRP A 323 11.23 -0.90 -31.86
CA TRP A 323 11.54 0.35 -32.57
C TRP A 323 12.67 0.18 -33.59
N ARG A 324 13.79 -0.46 -33.20
CA ARG A 324 14.91 -0.71 -34.11
C ARG A 324 14.49 -1.51 -35.34
N ARG A 325 13.64 -2.53 -35.15
CA ARG A 325 13.13 -3.35 -36.25
C ARG A 325 12.22 -2.57 -37.18
N LEU A 326 11.36 -1.71 -36.63
CA LEU A 326 10.47 -0.86 -37.39
C LEU A 326 11.25 0.21 -38.16
N ALA A 327 12.16 0.92 -37.50
CA ALA A 327 13.01 1.94 -38.12
C ALA A 327 13.82 1.36 -39.29
N ALA A 328 14.49 0.22 -39.09
CA ALA A 328 15.22 -0.45 -40.17
C ALA A 328 14.30 -0.88 -41.33
N ARG A 329 13.10 -1.39 -41.04
CA ARG A 329 12.11 -1.75 -42.09
C ARG A 329 11.61 -0.53 -42.86
N MET A 330 11.36 0.58 -42.18
CA MET A 330 10.85 1.81 -42.79
C MET A 330 11.90 2.51 -43.65
N ILE A 331 13.17 2.49 -43.24
CA ILE A 331 14.26 3.04 -44.04
C ILE A 331 14.49 2.16 -45.28
N ALA A 332 14.42 0.84 -45.13
CA ALA A 332 14.53 -0.09 -46.26
C ALA A 332 13.33 -0.01 -47.22
N SER A 333 12.10 0.17 -46.72
CA SER A 333 10.89 0.24 -47.56
C SER A 333 10.83 1.49 -48.45
N ARG A 334 11.55 2.55 -48.08
CA ARG A 334 11.72 3.74 -48.92
C ARG A 334 12.60 3.50 -50.16
N GLY A 335 13.29 2.36 -50.24
CA GLY A 335 14.14 1.98 -51.39
C GLY A 335 15.51 2.67 -51.41
N GLY A 336 16.27 2.50 -52.50
CA GLY A 336 17.61 3.07 -52.71
C GLY A 336 18.76 2.10 -52.43
N SER A 337 19.99 2.55 -52.71
CA SER A 337 21.22 1.79 -52.46
C SER A 337 21.47 1.56 -50.96
N LEU A 338 22.31 0.59 -50.61
CA LEU A 338 22.65 0.31 -49.21
C LEU A 338 23.29 1.54 -48.54
N GLU A 339 24.17 2.25 -49.25
CA GLU A 339 24.84 3.46 -48.78
C GLU A 339 23.85 4.59 -48.50
N GLU A 340 22.85 4.77 -49.37
CA GLU A 340 21.77 5.74 -49.14
C GLU A 340 20.92 5.38 -47.91
N GLN A 341 20.66 4.10 -47.68
CA GLN A 341 19.91 3.66 -46.49
C GLN A 341 20.70 3.93 -45.21
N ILE A 342 22.02 3.71 -45.23
CA ILE A 342 22.92 4.02 -44.12
C ILE A 342 22.95 5.53 -43.88
N CYS A 343 23.13 6.33 -44.94
CA CYS A 343 23.16 7.78 -44.84
C CYS A 343 21.86 8.34 -44.23
N ARG A 344 20.69 7.86 -44.65
CA ARG A 344 19.40 8.24 -44.03
C ARG A 344 19.30 7.84 -42.55
N ALA A 345 19.86 6.70 -42.17
CA ALA A 345 19.90 6.28 -40.77
C ALA A 345 20.83 7.16 -39.93
N GLU A 346 21.95 7.61 -40.50
CA GLU A 346 22.88 8.57 -39.89
C GLU A 346 22.27 9.96 -39.77
N GLU A 347 21.55 10.44 -40.80
CA GLU A 347 20.76 11.68 -40.74
C GLU A 347 19.72 11.63 -39.62
N TYR A 348 19.05 10.48 -39.45
CA TYR A 348 18.14 10.28 -38.33
C TYR A 348 18.86 10.31 -36.99
N ALA A 349 20.02 9.66 -36.87
CA ALA A 349 20.83 9.70 -35.66
C ALA A 349 21.25 11.13 -35.31
N ALA A 350 21.70 11.92 -36.30
CA ALA A 350 22.02 13.32 -36.11
C ALA A 350 20.79 14.15 -35.67
N ALA A 351 19.59 13.86 -36.20
CA ALA A 351 18.37 14.57 -35.85
C ALA A 351 17.98 14.33 -34.39
N GLU A 352 18.16 13.09 -33.93
CA GLU A 352 17.90 12.69 -32.55
C GLU A 352 18.91 13.27 -31.57
N GLU A 353 20.19 13.37 -31.94
CA GLU A 353 21.20 13.99 -31.08
C GLU A 353 20.89 15.47 -30.80
N VAL A 354 20.35 16.19 -31.79
CA VAL A 354 19.92 17.59 -31.63
C VAL A 354 18.65 17.68 -30.78
N HIS A 355 17.66 16.82 -31.02
CA HIS A 355 16.36 16.90 -30.34
C HIS A 355 16.38 16.33 -28.92
N ASN A 356 17.09 15.23 -28.71
CA ASN A 356 17.20 14.52 -27.44
C ASN A 356 18.66 14.10 -27.15
N PRO A 357 19.50 15.05 -26.69
CA PRO A 357 20.89 14.74 -26.37
C PRO A 357 20.97 13.81 -25.16
N ILE A 358 21.56 12.62 -25.36
CA ILE A 358 21.89 11.71 -24.25
C ILE A 358 23.15 12.24 -23.56
N ARG A 359 23.05 12.53 -22.26
CA ARG A 359 24.22 12.75 -21.42
C ARG A 359 24.93 11.43 -21.18
N ARG A 360 25.96 11.15 -21.98
CA ARG A 360 26.87 10.03 -21.74
C ARG A 360 27.84 10.42 -20.64
N LYS A 361 28.07 9.50 -19.71
CA LYS A 361 29.11 9.64 -18.69
C LYS A 361 30.24 8.70 -19.06
N ASN A 362 31.46 9.22 -19.03
CA ASN A 362 32.65 8.42 -19.24
C ASN A 362 32.93 7.50 -18.06
N ALA A 363 33.90 6.60 -18.21
CA ALA A 363 34.32 5.69 -17.14
C ALA A 363 34.76 6.43 -15.85
N LEU A 364 35.18 7.69 -15.98
CA LEU A 364 35.55 8.59 -14.89
C LEU A 364 34.37 9.42 -14.34
N GLY A 365 33.15 9.21 -14.84
CA GLY A 365 31.93 9.89 -14.39
C GLY A 365 31.73 11.30 -14.94
N GLU A 366 32.71 11.84 -15.66
CA GLU A 366 32.61 13.10 -16.40
C GLU A 366 31.55 12.98 -17.50
N VAL A 367 30.68 13.98 -17.60
CA VAL A 367 29.67 14.06 -18.65
C VAL A 367 30.39 14.48 -19.92
N GLU A 368 30.35 13.66 -20.97
CA GLU A 368 30.90 14.07 -22.27
C GLU A 368 30.17 15.32 -22.74
N GLU A 369 30.94 16.38 -23.00
CA GLU A 369 30.40 17.60 -23.59
C GLU A 369 29.85 17.26 -24.99
N LEU A 370 28.59 17.62 -25.20
CA LEU A 370 27.86 17.33 -26.43
C LEU A 370 28.55 18.06 -27.59
N LYS A 371 29.11 17.33 -28.55
CA LYS A 371 29.49 17.90 -29.85
C LYS A 371 28.26 18.59 -30.42
N ALA A 372 28.33 19.92 -30.57
CA ALA A 372 27.29 20.70 -31.20
C ALA A 372 27.07 20.19 -32.64
N ALA A 373 26.04 19.37 -32.83
CA ALA A 373 25.68 18.87 -34.15
C ALA A 373 25.26 20.04 -35.05
N SER A 374 25.61 19.93 -36.33
CA SER A 374 25.33 20.92 -37.36
C SER A 374 23.85 21.36 -37.36
N PRO A 375 23.52 22.65 -37.56
CA PRO A 375 22.14 23.16 -37.50
C PRO A 375 21.24 22.71 -38.67
N VAL A 376 21.76 21.94 -39.64
CA VAL A 376 21.07 21.58 -40.89
C VAL A 376 20.40 20.21 -40.81
N VAL A 377 19.89 19.81 -39.64
CA VAL A 377 19.27 18.49 -39.49
C VAL A 377 17.75 18.59 -39.52
N GLY A 378 17.12 17.75 -40.34
CA GLY A 378 15.67 17.69 -40.53
C GLY A 378 14.89 17.24 -39.30
N ARG A 379 13.56 17.11 -39.43
CA ARG A 379 12.68 16.65 -38.34
C ARG A 379 13.07 15.22 -37.91
N PRO A 380 13.08 14.93 -36.59
CA PRO A 380 13.39 13.59 -36.11
C PRO A 380 12.36 12.56 -36.62
N PHE A 381 12.81 11.34 -36.91
CA PHE A 381 11.95 10.27 -37.42
C PHE A 381 11.05 9.75 -36.28
N ARG A 382 9.74 10.04 -36.41
CA ARG A 382 8.68 9.59 -35.50
C ARG A 382 7.54 9.03 -36.33
N ASP A 383 6.94 7.96 -35.85
CA ASP A 383 5.80 7.31 -36.50
C ASP A 383 4.61 7.29 -35.54
N SER A 384 3.63 8.17 -35.80
CA SER A 384 2.41 8.25 -35.00
C SER A 384 1.55 7.00 -35.10
N ALA A 385 1.60 6.27 -36.22
CA ALA A 385 0.82 5.04 -36.40
C ALA A 385 1.35 3.93 -35.49
N TRP A 386 2.68 3.79 -35.39
CA TRP A 386 3.31 2.83 -34.48
C TRP A 386 3.04 3.19 -33.01
N GLU A 387 3.19 4.46 -32.65
CA GLU A 387 2.92 4.92 -31.29
C GLU A 387 1.48 4.61 -30.86
N GLN A 388 0.50 4.82 -31.75
CA GLN A 388 -0.90 4.49 -31.47
C GLN A 388 -1.14 2.98 -31.36
N ALA A 389 -0.52 2.17 -32.23
CA ALA A 389 -0.66 0.72 -32.20
C ALA A 389 -0.10 0.11 -30.90
N GLU A 390 1.08 0.55 -30.46
CA GLU A 390 1.73 0.03 -29.25
C GLU A 390 1.29 0.74 -27.96
N ALA A 391 0.60 1.90 -28.04
CA ALA A 391 0.23 2.70 -26.89
C ALA A 391 -0.50 1.91 -25.79
N SER A 392 -1.41 1.00 -26.16
CA SER A 392 -2.18 0.20 -25.21
C SER A 392 -1.27 -0.70 -24.36
N TYR A 393 -0.34 -1.41 -25.01
CA TYR A 393 0.64 -2.27 -24.36
C TYR A 393 1.63 -1.46 -23.51
N LEU A 394 2.17 -0.37 -24.07
CA LEU A 394 3.16 0.47 -23.38
C LEU A 394 2.57 1.09 -22.12
N LYS A 395 1.35 1.63 -22.17
CA LYS A 395 0.66 2.15 -20.98
C LYS A 395 0.50 1.09 -19.89
N LEU A 396 0.00 -0.10 -20.26
CA LEU A 396 -0.17 -1.21 -19.32
C LEU A 396 1.16 -1.64 -18.68
N SER A 397 2.23 -1.77 -19.48
CA SER A 397 3.56 -2.12 -18.95
C SER A 397 4.10 -1.09 -17.98
N ILE A 398 3.83 0.20 -18.20
CA ILE A 398 4.25 1.27 -17.30
C ILE A 398 3.43 1.26 -16.03
N ASP A 399 2.12 1.01 -16.10
CA ASP A 399 1.28 0.84 -14.92
C ASP A 399 1.76 -0.34 -14.07
N ARG A 400 2.19 -1.44 -14.71
CA ARG A 400 2.82 -2.58 -14.02
C ARG A 400 4.14 -2.20 -13.35
N LEU A 401 5.03 -1.49 -14.05
CA LEU A 401 6.29 -0.99 -13.47
C LEU A 401 6.04 -0.02 -12.30
N ASN A 402 5.05 0.85 -12.43
CA ASN A 402 4.67 1.80 -11.38
C ASN A 402 4.02 1.09 -10.18
N ALA A 403 3.29 -0.01 -10.38
CA ALA A 403 2.81 -0.86 -9.29
C ALA A 403 3.96 -1.53 -8.53
N LEU A 404 4.97 -2.07 -9.23
CA LEU A 404 6.19 -2.61 -8.60
C LEU A 404 7.01 -1.52 -7.90
N THR A 405 7.06 -0.32 -8.46
CA THR A 405 7.75 0.82 -7.86
C THR A 405 7.05 1.26 -6.57
N ARG A 406 5.72 1.25 -6.55
CA ARG A 406 4.94 1.50 -5.31
C ARG A 406 5.28 0.49 -4.23
N SER A 407 5.23 -0.81 -4.53
CA SER A 407 5.51 -1.85 -3.53
C SER A 407 6.97 -1.81 -3.04
N TYR A 408 7.91 -1.51 -3.94
CA TYR A 408 9.31 -1.27 -3.60
C TYR A 408 9.47 -0.06 -2.66
N ASN A 409 8.92 1.09 -3.01
CA ASN A 409 9.06 2.33 -2.24
C ASN A 409 8.42 2.26 -0.85
N LEU A 410 7.42 1.40 -0.65
CA LEU A 410 6.83 1.15 0.66
C LEU A 410 7.79 0.40 1.61
N MET A 411 8.66 -0.44 1.06
CA MET A 411 9.59 -1.26 1.84
C MET A 411 11.01 -0.66 1.90
N ALA A 412 11.37 0.18 0.93
CA ALA A 412 12.69 0.75 0.79
C ALA A 412 12.93 1.94 1.74
N PRO A 413 14.16 2.10 2.27
CA PRO A 413 14.55 3.30 3.00
C PRO A 413 14.49 4.53 2.08
N ASP A 414 14.31 5.73 2.67
CA ASP A 414 14.03 6.97 1.93
C ASP A 414 15.05 7.29 0.83
N LEU A 415 16.34 7.06 1.09
CA LEU A 415 17.42 7.28 0.13
C LEU A 415 17.35 6.35 -1.09
N ALA A 416 16.77 5.17 -0.93
CA ALA A 416 16.69 4.15 -1.98
C ALA A 416 15.40 4.23 -2.81
N LYS A 417 14.43 5.09 -2.43
CA LYS A 417 13.16 5.22 -3.15
C LYS A 417 13.38 5.66 -4.60
N LYS A 418 12.62 5.06 -5.52
CA LYS A 418 12.70 5.30 -6.96
C LYS A 418 11.52 6.15 -7.45
N PRO A 419 11.73 7.06 -8.42
CA PRO A 419 10.63 7.79 -9.05
C PRO A 419 9.79 6.87 -9.93
N TYR A 420 8.55 7.28 -10.19
CA TYR A 420 7.68 6.58 -11.13
C TYR A 420 8.15 6.73 -12.59
N PHE A 421 7.83 5.71 -13.38
CA PHE A 421 8.08 5.65 -14.81
C PHE A 421 7.00 6.42 -15.57
N SER A 422 7.41 7.12 -16.62
CA SER A 422 6.54 7.87 -17.52
C SER A 422 6.80 7.46 -18.97
N LEU A 423 5.73 7.24 -19.74
CA LEU A 423 5.80 6.74 -21.11
C LEU A 423 6.64 7.63 -22.01
N ASP A 424 6.42 8.94 -21.95
CA ASP A 424 7.12 9.89 -22.82
C ASP A 424 8.64 9.90 -22.58
N ARG A 425 9.08 9.72 -21.33
CA ARG A 425 10.51 9.66 -21.00
C ARG A 425 11.15 8.38 -21.52
N GLU A 426 10.46 7.25 -21.36
CA GLU A 426 10.95 5.95 -21.83
C GLU A 426 10.98 5.88 -23.36
N LEU A 427 9.99 6.46 -24.05
CA LEU A 427 10.01 6.60 -25.51
C LEU A 427 11.15 7.49 -25.99
N LYS A 428 11.31 8.69 -25.41
CA LYS A 428 12.42 9.60 -25.75
C LYS A 428 13.77 8.92 -25.55
N ALA A 429 13.98 8.26 -24.41
CA ALA A 429 15.20 7.51 -24.13
C ALA A 429 15.42 6.39 -25.17
N CYS A 430 14.38 5.63 -25.50
CA CYS A 430 14.47 4.59 -26.52
C CYS A 430 14.88 5.16 -27.89
N PHE A 431 14.26 6.26 -28.32
CA PHE A 431 14.59 6.86 -29.61
C PHE A 431 16.04 7.30 -29.70
N ALA A 432 16.54 7.98 -28.68
CA ALA A 432 17.92 8.44 -28.66
C ALA A 432 18.94 7.29 -28.52
N GLU A 433 18.62 6.21 -27.79
CA GLU A 433 19.51 5.05 -27.68
C GLU A 433 19.54 4.23 -28.98
N VAL A 434 18.41 4.09 -29.66
CA VAL A 434 18.30 3.26 -30.86
C VAL A 434 18.82 3.96 -32.10
N ALA A 435 18.66 5.28 -32.23
CA ALA A 435 19.04 6.01 -33.44
C ALA A 435 20.45 5.71 -33.98
N PRO A 436 21.53 5.75 -33.16
CA PRO A 436 22.88 5.42 -33.64
C PRO A 436 23.08 3.94 -34.00
N THR A 437 22.18 3.04 -33.55
CA THR A 437 22.27 1.59 -33.82
C THR A 437 21.60 1.18 -35.13
N VAL A 438 20.72 2.03 -35.69
CA VAL A 438 19.92 1.70 -36.87
C VAL A 438 20.79 1.49 -38.11
N ALA A 439 21.81 2.33 -38.33
CA ALA A 439 22.72 2.21 -39.47
C ALA A 439 23.44 0.85 -39.50
N ARG A 440 23.93 0.39 -38.33
CA ARG A 440 24.56 -0.93 -38.17
C ARG A 440 23.56 -2.06 -38.41
N GLU A 441 22.34 -1.95 -37.88
CA GLU A 441 21.29 -2.95 -38.09
C GLU A 441 20.92 -3.11 -39.57
N ILE A 442 20.93 -2.03 -40.36
CA ILE A 442 20.69 -2.08 -41.81
C ILE A 442 21.86 -2.79 -42.51
N GLN A 443 23.10 -2.46 -42.16
CA GLN A 443 24.30 -3.14 -42.68
C GLN A 443 24.29 -4.63 -42.35
N ASP A 444 23.99 -5.00 -41.11
CA ASP A 444 23.92 -6.39 -40.65
C ASP A 444 22.83 -7.18 -41.39
N ARG A 445 21.68 -6.55 -41.67
CA ARG A 445 20.59 -7.17 -42.44
C ARG A 445 20.95 -7.35 -43.91
N ALA A 446 21.62 -6.37 -44.51
CA ALA A 446 22.01 -6.41 -45.92
C ALA A 446 23.16 -7.40 -46.18
N THR A 447 24.12 -7.48 -45.26
CA THR A 447 25.27 -8.41 -45.35
C THR A 447 24.91 -9.86 -45.01
N GLY A 448 23.65 -10.13 -44.61
CA GLY A 448 23.15 -11.49 -44.41
C GLY A 448 23.89 -12.26 -43.31
N MET A 449 24.59 -11.56 -42.41
CA MET A 449 25.23 -12.21 -41.28
C MET A 449 24.13 -12.73 -40.37
N LYS A 450 23.84 -14.04 -40.51
CA LYS A 450 22.74 -14.78 -39.88
C LYS A 450 22.40 -14.19 -38.53
N ALA A 451 21.15 -13.75 -38.40
CA ALA A 451 20.54 -13.35 -37.15
C ALA A 451 21.08 -14.22 -36.01
N ARG A 452 21.93 -13.64 -35.16
CA ARG A 452 22.26 -14.25 -33.87
C ARG A 452 20.92 -14.45 -33.19
N SER A 453 20.54 -15.72 -33.06
CA SER A 453 19.31 -16.16 -32.41
C SER A 453 19.05 -15.29 -31.19
N LEU A 454 17.98 -14.50 -31.26
CA LEU A 454 17.59 -13.57 -30.22
C LEU A 454 16.87 -14.37 -29.12
N GLY A 455 17.66 -15.16 -28.41
CA GLY A 455 17.28 -16.00 -27.29
C GLY A 455 18.48 -16.16 -26.36
N GLY A 456 18.56 -15.33 -25.32
CA GLY A 456 19.46 -15.52 -24.17
C GLY A 456 20.85 -14.90 -24.32
N GLY A 457 20.93 -13.57 -24.17
CA GLY A 457 22.20 -12.85 -23.98
C GLY A 457 22.39 -12.44 -22.52
N GLY A 458 22.45 -13.41 -21.61
CA GLY A 458 23.01 -13.23 -20.27
C GLY A 458 24.50 -13.53 -20.34
N GLN A 459 25.32 -12.59 -19.89
CA GLN A 459 26.77 -12.65 -19.78
C GLN A 459 27.21 -13.96 -19.08
N ALA A 460 27.65 -14.96 -19.85
CA ALA A 460 28.28 -16.15 -19.30
C ALA A 460 29.75 -15.82 -19.01
N GLY A 461 30.00 -15.36 -17.79
CA GLY A 461 31.31 -15.49 -17.17
C GLY A 461 31.73 -16.95 -17.19
N LYS A 462 32.99 -17.20 -17.52
CA LYS A 462 33.64 -18.51 -17.39
C LYS A 462 33.41 -19.04 -15.97
N GLN A 463 32.50 -19.98 -15.81
CA GLN A 463 32.50 -20.92 -14.71
C GLN A 463 32.30 -22.30 -15.31
N THR A 464 33.42 -23.03 -15.35
CA THR A 464 33.53 -24.45 -15.62
C THR A 464 32.66 -25.20 -14.62
N SER A 465 31.47 -25.62 -15.04
CA SER A 465 30.58 -26.44 -14.23
C SER A 465 30.90 -27.92 -14.48
N LEU A 466 31.43 -28.56 -13.44
CA LEU A 466 31.70 -30.01 -13.34
C LEU A 466 30.42 -30.88 -13.39
N LEU A 467 29.30 -30.33 -13.85
CA LEU A 467 28.00 -31.00 -13.98
C LEU A 467 27.74 -31.44 -15.44
N GLU A 468 28.49 -30.92 -16.42
CA GLU A 468 28.38 -31.31 -17.84
C GLU A 468 29.07 -32.66 -18.16
N THR A 469 29.95 -33.15 -17.28
CA THR A 469 30.60 -34.46 -17.42
C THR A 469 29.81 -35.64 -16.83
N LEU A 470 28.66 -35.38 -16.18
CA LEU A 470 27.80 -36.42 -15.60
C LEU A 470 26.50 -36.67 -16.37
N ALA A 471 26.18 -35.83 -17.35
CA ALA A 471 25.08 -36.03 -18.28
C ALA A 471 25.66 -36.47 -19.63
N GLY A 472 25.87 -37.79 -19.77
CA GLY A 472 26.36 -38.41 -21.01
C GLY A 472 25.55 -37.94 -22.22
N SER A 473 26.23 -37.26 -23.14
CA SER A 473 25.67 -36.86 -24.43
C SER A 473 25.62 -38.06 -25.37
N ASP A 474 24.72 -39.00 -25.11
CA ASP A 474 24.40 -40.05 -26.07
C ASP A 474 23.51 -39.45 -27.16
N LYS A 475 24.08 -39.31 -28.36
CA LYS A 475 23.32 -39.13 -29.61
C LYS A 475 22.53 -40.41 -29.86
N VAL A 476 21.37 -40.54 -29.21
CA VAL A 476 20.43 -41.63 -29.47
C VAL A 476 19.87 -41.48 -30.88
N LYS A 477 20.43 -42.22 -31.84
CA LYS A 477 19.79 -42.50 -33.12
C LYS A 477 18.70 -43.53 -32.87
N VAL A 478 17.45 -43.05 -32.82
CA VAL A 478 16.28 -43.93 -32.75
C VAL A 478 16.16 -44.67 -34.09
N HIS A 479 16.54 -45.95 -34.09
CA HIS A 479 16.20 -46.87 -35.17
C HIS A 479 14.79 -47.41 -34.90
N VAL A 480 13.86 -47.17 -35.82
CA VAL A 480 12.52 -47.76 -35.78
C VAL A 480 12.66 -49.20 -36.24
N GLU A 481 12.70 -50.13 -35.29
CA GLU A 481 12.69 -51.56 -35.58
C GLU A 481 11.25 -52.01 -35.92
N ALA A 482 11.15 -52.85 -36.95
CA ALA A 482 9.94 -53.37 -37.60
C ALA A 482 9.26 -52.43 -38.61
N ARG A 483 9.57 -52.66 -39.90
CA ARG A 483 9.00 -52.00 -41.08
C ARG A 483 7.63 -52.56 -41.50
N GLU A 484 6.97 -53.32 -40.63
CA GLU A 484 5.73 -54.00 -40.97
C GLU A 484 4.63 -53.65 -39.94
N LYS A 485 3.71 -52.80 -40.39
CA LYS A 485 2.40 -52.47 -39.80
C LYS A 485 2.42 -51.51 -38.59
N ALA A 486 2.96 -50.31 -38.76
CA ALA A 486 2.52 -49.16 -37.98
C ALA A 486 1.31 -48.51 -38.69
N TYR A 487 0.11 -48.71 -38.16
CA TYR A 487 -1.12 -48.10 -38.66
C TYR A 487 -0.99 -46.57 -38.58
N GLY A 488 -0.82 -45.93 -39.72
CA GLY A 488 -0.48 -44.52 -39.80
C GLY A 488 -1.71 -43.61 -39.78
N LEU A 489 -1.53 -42.36 -39.36
CA LEU A 489 -2.57 -41.32 -39.40
C LEU A 489 -3.23 -41.18 -40.79
N LYS A 490 -2.48 -41.52 -41.85
CA LYS A 490 -2.93 -41.50 -43.26
C LYS A 490 -3.76 -42.71 -43.66
N GLU A 491 -3.68 -43.83 -42.94
CA GLU A 491 -4.56 -45.00 -43.08
C GLU A 491 -5.83 -44.77 -42.26
N TRP A 492 -5.69 -44.23 -41.05
CA TRP A 492 -6.81 -43.79 -40.21
C TRP A 492 -7.73 -42.78 -40.94
N TRP A 493 -7.17 -41.72 -41.54
CA TRP A 493 -7.95 -40.76 -42.34
C TRP A 493 -8.64 -41.37 -43.55
N ARG A 494 -8.06 -42.42 -44.16
CA ARG A 494 -8.61 -43.10 -45.33
C ARG A 494 -9.81 -43.98 -44.97
N ASP A 495 -9.77 -44.62 -43.81
CA ASP A 495 -10.85 -45.47 -43.30
C ASP A 495 -12.02 -44.64 -42.74
N VAL A 496 -11.75 -43.49 -42.14
CA VAL A 496 -12.80 -42.58 -41.62
C VAL A 496 -13.68 -42.02 -42.74
N TRP A 497 -13.15 -41.85 -43.96
CA TRP A 497 -13.88 -41.28 -45.10
C TRP A 497 -14.38 -42.31 -46.12
N LYS A 498 -14.17 -43.62 -45.87
CA LYS A 498 -14.64 -44.71 -46.75
C LYS A 498 -16.01 -45.29 -46.38
N LYS A 499 -16.68 -44.76 -45.36
CA LYS A 499 -18.05 -45.16 -44.98
C LYS A 499 -19.06 -44.06 -45.31
N THR A 500 -19.46 -44.03 -46.58
CA THR A 500 -20.77 -43.58 -47.11
C THR A 500 -21.03 -44.38 -48.36
#